data_AF-A0A7C9RL17-F1
#
_entry.id   AF-A0A7C9RL17-F1
#
_cell.length_a   1.000
_cell.length_b   1.000
_cell.length_c   1.000
_cell.angle_alpha   90.00
_cell.angle_beta   90.00
_cell.angle_gamma   90.00
#
_symmetry.space_group_name_H-M   'P 1'
#
loop_
_entity.id
_entity.type
_entity.pdbx_description
1 polymer ?
#
loop_
_entity_poly.entity_id
_entity_poly.type
_entity_poly.pdbx_seq_one_letter_code
_entity_poly.pdbx_strand_id
1 'polypeptide(L)'
;MEPFQLAFASIRGEFRGRTWEDVAEWFDELRRDHQGFESHQYLRDIVASVLDSGVADRLGVTTSMHDLVVVSLAPANGHYETIKVISPSTGAPVDDGCFALTFLGRKKRRQGRREIQQHPVTEAVPAFWRMVEEKFGIKR
;
A
#
# COMPACT_ATOMS: atom_id res chain seq x y z
N MET A 1 -25.88 -1.31 6.58
CA MET A 1 -24.64 -1.13 5.80
C MET A 1 -23.50 -1.49 6.74
N GLU A 2 -23.05 -2.74 6.67
CA GLU A 2 -22.00 -3.26 7.56
C GLU A 2 -20.69 -2.49 7.32
N PRO A 3 -19.96 -2.09 8.38
CA PRO A 3 -18.67 -1.45 8.20
C PRO A 3 -17.69 -2.46 7.61
N PHE A 4 -17.14 -2.13 6.43
CA PHE A 4 -16.07 -2.87 5.75
C PHE A 4 -15.01 -3.34 6.75
N GLN A 5 -15.01 -4.64 7.04
CA GLN A 5 -13.91 -5.28 7.75
C GLN A 5 -12.71 -5.35 6.80
N LEU A 6 -11.87 -4.32 6.86
CA LEU A 6 -10.53 -4.30 6.31
C LEU A 6 -9.76 -5.49 6.91
N ALA A 7 -9.69 -6.62 6.20
CA ALA A 7 -9.04 -7.86 6.65
C ALA A 7 -7.55 -7.68 7.06
N PHE A 8 -6.95 -6.53 6.75
CA PHE A 8 -5.57 -6.18 7.09
C PHE A 8 -5.44 -4.91 7.97
N ALA A 9 -6.51 -4.46 8.64
CA ALA A 9 -6.45 -3.24 9.47
C ALA A 9 -5.53 -3.35 10.70
N SER A 10 -5.13 -4.56 11.08
CA SER A 10 -4.00 -4.79 11.98
C SER A 10 -3.45 -6.19 11.76
N ILE A 11 -2.20 -6.30 11.33
CA ILE A 11 -1.49 -7.59 11.31
C ILE A 11 -0.86 -7.77 12.69
N ARG A 12 -1.23 -8.87 13.37
CA ARG A 12 -0.67 -9.27 14.68
C ARG A 12 0.23 -10.49 14.48
N GLY A 13 1.31 -10.56 15.25
CA GLY A 13 2.29 -11.65 15.13
C GLY A 13 3.32 -11.37 14.04
N GLU A 14 3.89 -12.41 13.44
CA GLU A 14 4.85 -12.31 12.34
C GLU A 14 4.16 -11.88 11.03
N PHE A 15 4.70 -10.88 10.35
CA PHE A 15 4.24 -10.53 9.00
C PHE A 15 4.75 -11.54 7.99
N ARG A 16 3.85 -12.37 7.44
CA ARG A 16 4.15 -13.31 6.34
C ARG A 16 3.72 -12.70 5.00
N GLY A 17 4.42 -11.66 4.59
CA GLY A 17 4.23 -11.05 3.27
C GLY A 17 4.94 -11.83 2.17
N ARG A 18 4.86 -11.28 0.96
CA ARG A 18 5.70 -11.69 -0.18
C ARG A 18 6.96 -10.84 -0.21
N THR A 19 7.97 -11.29 -0.96
CA THR A 19 9.09 -10.40 -1.32
C THR A 19 8.60 -9.32 -2.29
N TRP A 20 9.35 -8.22 -2.41
CA TRP A 20 9.01 -7.17 -3.37
C TRP A 20 9.21 -7.65 -4.82
N GLU A 21 10.17 -8.53 -5.03
CA GLU A 21 10.47 -9.20 -6.29
C GLU A 21 9.30 -10.10 -6.73
N ASP A 22 8.76 -10.93 -5.84
CA ASP A 22 7.60 -11.79 -6.14
C ASP A 22 6.36 -10.95 -6.52
N VAL A 23 6.19 -9.79 -5.86
CA VAL A 23 5.08 -8.88 -6.16
C VAL A 23 5.29 -8.19 -7.51
N ALA A 24 6.53 -7.80 -7.83
CA ALA A 24 6.86 -7.23 -9.13
C ALA A 24 6.59 -8.23 -10.26
N GLU A 25 7.04 -9.48 -10.11
CA GLU A 25 6.81 -10.55 -11.06
C GLU A 25 5.31 -10.82 -11.25
N TRP A 26 4.56 -10.91 -10.15
CA TRP A 26 3.11 -11.13 -10.21
C TRP A 26 2.37 -10.02 -10.98
N PHE A 27 2.74 -8.74 -10.79
CA PHE A 27 2.14 -7.67 -11.58
C PHE A 27 2.58 -7.67 -13.04
N ASP A 28 3.78 -8.15 -13.34
CA ASP A 28 4.25 -8.32 -14.72
C ASP A 28 3.46 -9.42 -15.45
N GLU A 29 3.13 -10.51 -14.77
CA GLU A 29 2.24 -11.56 -15.27
C GLU A 29 0.82 -11.00 -15.52
N LEU A 30 0.23 -10.32 -14.53
CA LEU A 30 -1.10 -9.72 -14.67
C LEU A 30 -1.18 -8.76 -15.87
N ARG A 31 -0.14 -7.96 -16.09
CA ARG A 31 -0.08 -7.04 -17.23
C ARG A 31 -0.04 -7.77 -18.57
N ARG A 32 0.60 -8.94 -18.66
CA ARG A 32 0.66 -9.74 -19.89
C ARG A 32 -0.69 -10.39 -20.19
N ASP A 33 -1.39 -10.84 -19.15
CA ASP A 33 -2.59 -11.67 -19.30
C ASP A 33 -3.90 -10.88 -19.37
N HIS A 34 -3.93 -9.62 -18.93
CA HIS A 34 -5.16 -8.82 -18.85
C HIS A 34 -5.11 -7.52 -19.66
N GLN A 35 -5.96 -7.43 -20.69
CA GLN A 35 -6.26 -6.15 -21.35
C GLN A 35 -6.92 -5.20 -20.34
N GLY A 36 -6.41 -3.97 -20.23
CA GLY A 36 -6.91 -2.96 -19.29
C GLY A 36 -6.08 -2.78 -18.01
N PHE A 37 -5.00 -3.55 -17.82
CA PHE A 37 -4.08 -3.39 -16.69
C PHE A 37 -3.39 -2.01 -16.65
N GLU A 38 -3.37 -1.25 -17.76
CA GLU A 38 -2.82 0.12 -17.82
C GLU A 38 -3.39 1.02 -16.71
N SER A 39 -4.66 0.82 -16.36
CA SER A 39 -5.34 1.51 -15.25
C SER A 39 -4.71 1.28 -13.88
N HIS A 40 -3.88 0.25 -13.72
CA HIS A 40 -3.20 -0.16 -12.47
C HIS A 40 -1.67 -0.01 -12.53
N GLN A 41 -1.13 0.62 -13.60
CA GLN A 41 0.31 0.78 -13.80
C GLN A 41 1.00 1.47 -12.61
N TYR A 42 0.31 2.37 -11.92
CA TYR A 42 0.83 3.06 -10.73
C TYR A 42 1.20 2.12 -9.57
N LEU A 43 0.57 0.94 -9.45
CA LEU A 43 0.95 -0.07 -8.46
C LEU A 43 2.31 -0.68 -8.78
N ARG A 44 2.57 -0.96 -10.06
CA ARG A 44 3.88 -1.41 -10.55
C ARG A 44 4.94 -0.33 -10.33
N ASP A 45 4.61 0.92 -10.60
CA ASP A 45 5.54 2.04 -10.42
C ASP A 45 5.93 2.20 -8.93
N ILE A 46 4.98 2.01 -8.01
CA ILE A 46 5.28 1.99 -6.57
C ILE A 46 6.21 0.82 -6.21
N VAL A 47 5.91 -0.39 -6.67
CA VAL A 47 6.73 -1.59 -6.40
C VAL A 47 8.16 -1.40 -6.93
N ALA A 48 8.30 -0.96 -8.18
CA ALA A 48 9.59 -0.64 -8.78
C ALA A 48 10.34 0.43 -7.97
N SER A 49 9.65 1.48 -7.52
CA SER A 49 10.28 2.53 -6.72
C SER A 49 10.81 2.03 -5.37
N VAL A 50 10.19 1.01 -4.76
CA VAL A 50 10.67 0.40 -3.52
C VAL A 50 11.90 -0.46 -3.79
N LEU A 51 11.90 -1.25 -4.86
CA LEU A 51 13.08 -2.02 -5.27
C LEU A 51 14.27 -1.10 -5.58
N ASP A 52 14.04 -0.02 -6.34
CA ASP A 52 15.08 0.95 -6.72
C ASP A 52 15.64 1.75 -5.54
N SER A 53 14.86 1.92 -4.47
CA SER A 53 15.26 2.69 -3.28
C SER A 53 16.27 2.00 -2.38
N GLY A 54 16.46 0.68 -2.53
CA GLY A 54 17.35 -0.09 -1.65
C GLY A 54 16.88 -0.24 -0.20
N VAL A 55 15.62 0.12 0.12
CA VAL A 55 15.02 -0.07 1.46
C VAL A 55 13.93 -1.14 1.50
N ALA A 56 13.91 -2.03 0.50
CA ALA A 56 12.95 -3.13 0.41
C ALA A 56 12.99 -4.06 1.63
N ASP A 57 14.15 -4.19 2.28
CA ASP A 57 14.36 -4.96 3.52
C ASP A 57 13.72 -4.33 4.77
N ARG A 58 13.33 -3.06 4.69
CA ARG A 58 12.66 -2.32 5.79
C ARG A 58 11.15 -2.26 5.63
N LEU A 59 10.62 -2.63 4.47
CA LEU A 59 9.20 -2.59 4.14
C LEU A 59 8.70 -4.00 3.80
N GLY A 60 7.59 -4.42 4.41
CA GLY A 60 6.92 -5.66 4.06
C GLY A 60 5.77 -5.37 3.09
N VAL A 61 5.53 -6.25 2.13
CA VAL A 61 4.43 -6.12 1.17
C VAL A 61 3.55 -7.36 1.13
N THR A 62 2.25 -7.13 0.96
CA THR A 62 1.29 -8.15 0.54
C THR A 62 0.28 -7.51 -0.41
N THR A 63 -0.34 -8.30 -1.26
CA THR A 63 -1.25 -7.81 -2.30
C THR A 63 -2.64 -8.44 -2.11
N SER A 64 -3.66 -7.69 -2.49
CA SER A 64 -4.97 -8.22 -2.88
C SER A 64 -5.11 -8.10 -4.40
N MET A 65 -6.22 -8.56 -4.96
CA MET A 65 -6.50 -8.52 -6.41
C MET A 65 -6.22 -7.15 -7.05
N HIS A 66 -6.41 -6.05 -6.31
CA HIS A 66 -6.16 -4.70 -6.82
C HIS A 66 -5.45 -3.75 -5.85
N ASP A 67 -5.07 -4.22 -4.66
CA ASP A 67 -4.48 -3.36 -3.63
C ASP A 67 -3.07 -3.81 -3.25
N LEU A 68 -2.23 -2.85 -2.92
CA LEU A 68 -0.99 -3.07 -2.19
C LEU A 68 -1.20 -2.77 -0.71
N VAL A 69 -0.69 -3.65 0.16
CA VAL A 69 -0.61 -3.41 1.60
C VAL A 69 0.84 -3.46 2.01
N VAL A 70 1.31 -2.34 2.54
CA VAL A 70 2.72 -2.12 2.92
C VAL A 70 2.81 -1.92 4.43
N VAL A 71 3.81 -2.53 5.05
CA VAL A 71 4.09 -2.42 6.49
C VAL A 71 5.55 -2.03 6.73
N SER A 72 5.86 -1.42 7.87
CA SER A 72 7.24 -1.30 8.35
C SER A 72 7.66 -2.61 9.05
N LEU A 73 8.78 -3.21 8.63
CA LEU A 73 9.29 -4.46 9.22
C LEU A 73 9.93 -4.27 10.60
N ALA A 74 10.15 -3.02 11.03
CA ALA A 74 10.59 -2.66 12.37
C ALA A 74 9.43 -1.99 13.15
N PRO A 75 8.41 -2.75 13.61
CA PRO A 75 7.25 -2.16 14.25
C PRO A 75 7.62 -1.53 15.60
N ALA A 76 7.35 -0.23 15.75
CA ALA A 76 7.70 0.53 16.95
C ALA A 76 6.96 0.08 18.24
N ASN A 77 5.88 -0.71 18.11
CA ASN A 77 4.99 -1.06 19.22
C ASN A 77 4.49 -2.52 19.19
N GLY A 78 5.18 -3.41 18.48
CA GLY A 78 4.78 -4.82 18.34
C GLY A 78 3.51 -5.04 17.50
N HIS A 79 3.02 -4.01 16.82
CA HIS A 79 1.95 -4.09 15.83
C HIS A 79 2.42 -3.48 14.51
N TYR A 80 2.08 -4.14 13.40
CA TYR A 80 2.31 -3.55 12.09
C TYR A 80 1.28 -2.45 11.83
N GLU A 81 1.78 -1.24 11.64
CA GLU A 81 1.02 -0.18 10.99
C GLU A 81 1.06 -0.41 9.47
N THR A 82 -0.03 -0.12 8.78
CA THR A 82 -0.19 -0.46 7.37
C THR A 82 -0.48 0.78 6.54
N ILE A 83 0.16 0.90 5.38
CA ILE A 83 -0.25 1.78 4.29
C ILE A 83 -0.89 0.90 3.22
N LYS A 84 -2.10 1.24 2.80
CA LYS A 84 -2.78 0.58 1.68
C LYS A 84 -2.82 1.49 0.48
N VAL A 85 -2.41 0.98 -0.67
CA VAL A 85 -2.64 1.61 -1.97
C VAL A 85 -3.88 0.93 -2.55
N ILE A 86 -4.99 1.66 -2.55
CA ILE A 86 -6.30 1.12 -2.92
C ILE A 86 -6.62 1.55 -4.34
N SER A 87 -6.93 0.57 -5.19
CA SER A 87 -7.48 0.85 -6.52
C SER A 87 -8.92 1.36 -6.45
N PRO A 88 -9.36 2.19 -7.41
CA PRO A 88 -10.78 2.46 -7.59
C PRO A 88 -11.58 1.15 -7.63
N SER A 89 -12.52 0.99 -6.70
CA SER A 89 -13.39 -0.17 -6.66
C SER A 89 -14.77 0.25 -6.15
N THR A 90 -15.79 -0.56 -6.39
CA THR A 90 -17.16 -0.30 -5.90
C THR A 90 -17.24 -0.16 -4.37
N GLY A 91 -16.23 -0.62 -3.62
CA GLY A 91 -16.13 -0.48 -2.16
C GLY A 91 -15.32 0.71 -1.66
N ALA A 92 -14.65 1.47 -2.53
CA ALA A 92 -13.85 2.65 -2.19
C ALA A 92 -14.16 3.77 -3.19
N PRO A 93 -14.93 4.81 -2.82
CA PRO A 93 -15.21 5.93 -3.72
C PRO A 93 -13.90 6.69 -3.93
N VAL A 94 -13.28 6.44 -5.08
CA VAL A 94 -12.08 7.12 -5.56
C VAL A 94 -12.48 7.72 -6.91
N ASP A 95 -12.17 9.00 -7.12
CA ASP A 95 -12.50 9.64 -8.39
C ASP A 95 -11.73 8.99 -9.55
N ASP A 96 -12.32 9.05 -10.75
CA ASP A 96 -11.67 8.53 -11.96
C ASP A 96 -10.28 9.17 -12.15
N GLY A 97 -9.28 8.34 -12.46
CA GLY A 97 -7.88 8.79 -12.60
C GLY A 97 -7.15 9.07 -11.29
N CYS A 98 -7.77 8.78 -10.14
CA CYS A 98 -7.14 8.85 -8.83
C CYS A 98 -6.92 7.46 -8.22
N PHE A 99 -6.13 7.42 -7.15
CA PHE A 99 -5.98 6.29 -6.25
C PHE A 99 -6.08 6.77 -4.80
N ALA A 100 -6.30 5.86 -3.86
CA ALA A 100 -6.36 6.20 -2.44
C ALA A 100 -5.22 5.56 -1.65
N LEU A 101 -4.53 6.35 -0.84
CA LEU A 101 -3.63 5.89 0.21
C LEU A 101 -4.37 5.86 1.53
N THR A 102 -4.45 4.69 2.15
CA THR A 102 -5.04 4.54 3.49
C THR A 102 -3.98 4.08 4.48
N PHE A 103 -3.63 4.96 5.42
CA PHE A 103 -2.84 4.59 6.60
C PHE A 103 -3.76 4.05 7.70
N LEU A 104 -3.36 2.95 8.32
CA LEU A 104 -3.99 2.37 9.50
C LEU A 104 -2.90 2.11 10.54
N GLY A 105 -2.95 2.87 11.63
CA GLY A 105 -2.02 2.79 12.75
C GLY A 105 -2.73 2.51 14.07
N ARG A 106 -1.95 2.26 15.13
CA ARG A 106 -2.47 2.02 16.49
C ARG A 106 -2.08 3.17 17.44
N LYS A 107 -2.27 4.42 17.04
CA LYS A 107 -2.12 5.56 17.97
C LYS A 107 -3.26 5.55 19.01
N LYS A 108 -2.94 5.85 20.28
CA LYS A 108 -3.88 5.85 21.43
C LYS A 108 -5.00 6.91 21.33
N ARG A 109 -4.88 7.91 20.45
CA ARG A 109 -5.89 8.96 20.23
C ARG A 109 -6.58 8.75 18.88
N ARG A 110 -7.88 9.03 18.79
CA ARG A 110 -8.72 8.80 17.58
C ARG A 110 -8.15 9.47 16.31
N GLN A 111 -7.51 10.63 16.44
CA GLN A 111 -6.81 11.32 15.35
C GLN A 111 -5.48 10.63 15.04
N GLY A 112 -5.33 10.15 13.80
CA GLY A 112 -4.12 9.45 13.32
C GLY A 112 -4.17 7.92 13.43
N ARG A 113 -5.31 7.33 13.80
CA ARG A 113 -5.52 5.87 13.73
C ARG A 113 -5.85 5.40 12.31
N ARG A 114 -6.53 6.26 11.55
CA ARG A 114 -6.85 6.06 10.14
C ARG A 114 -6.69 7.39 9.44
N GLU A 115 -6.03 7.36 8.30
CA GLU A 115 -5.92 8.50 7.40
C GLU A 115 -6.13 8.00 5.98
N ILE A 116 -6.92 8.73 5.21
CA ILE A 116 -7.19 8.41 3.81
C ILE A 116 -6.84 9.67 3.02
N GLN A 117 -5.98 9.51 2.02
CA GLN A 117 -5.63 10.56 1.09
C GLN A 117 -5.92 10.06 -0.31
N GLN A 118 -6.56 10.89 -1.13
CA GLN A 118 -6.75 10.61 -2.54
C GLN A 118 -5.78 11.47 -3.35
N HIS A 119 -5.16 10.89 -4.37
CA HIS A 119 -4.19 11.55 -5.22
C HIS A 119 -4.38 11.13 -6.69
N PRO A 120 -4.00 11.96 -7.66
CA PRO A 120 -3.91 11.54 -9.06
C PRO A 120 -2.94 10.36 -9.22
N VAL A 121 -3.22 9.41 -10.12
CA VAL A 121 -2.33 8.27 -10.37
C VAL A 121 -0.92 8.69 -10.81
N THR A 122 -0.78 9.85 -11.44
CA THR A 122 0.52 10.44 -11.82
C THR A 122 1.38 10.83 -10.62
N GLU A 123 0.79 10.98 -9.44
CA GLU A 123 1.48 11.31 -8.19
C GLU A 123 1.68 10.08 -7.30
N ALA A 124 1.42 8.87 -7.81
CA ALA A 124 1.39 7.67 -6.98
C ALA A 124 2.68 7.41 -6.21
N VAL A 125 3.82 7.42 -6.91
CA VAL A 125 5.14 7.24 -6.30
C VAL A 125 5.47 8.35 -5.29
N PRO A 126 5.42 9.66 -5.62
CA PRO A 126 5.76 10.70 -4.64
C PRO A 126 4.79 10.76 -3.45
N ALA A 127 3.49 10.54 -3.66
CA ALA A 127 2.51 10.53 -2.57
C ALA A 127 2.72 9.32 -1.64
N PHE A 128 3.01 8.14 -2.21
CA PHE A 128 3.35 6.95 -1.44
C PHE A 128 4.57 7.19 -0.55
N TRP A 129 5.67 7.69 -1.12
CA TRP A 129 6.90 7.94 -0.37
C TRP A 129 6.74 9.00 0.71
N ARG A 130 5.95 10.05 0.46
CA ARG A 130 5.61 11.05 1.49
C ARG A 130 4.92 10.40 2.69
N MET A 131 3.97 9.49 2.44
CA MET A 131 3.28 8.78 3.51
C MET A 131 4.21 7.77 4.21
N VAL A 132 5.09 7.08 3.49
CA VAL A 132 6.09 6.17 4.09
C VAL A 132 7.06 6.94 4.98
N GLU A 133 7.57 8.09 4.54
CA GLU A 133 8.44 8.93 5.36
C GLU A 133 7.71 9.46 6.60
N GLU A 134 6.50 9.99 6.42
CA GLU A 134 5.73 10.57 7.52
C GLU A 134 5.31 9.53 8.57
N LYS A 135 4.87 8.34 8.12
CA LYS A 135 4.28 7.34 9.02
C LYS A 135 5.28 6.31 9.51
N PHE A 136 6.22 5.89 8.66
CA PHE A 136 7.21 4.85 9.00
C PHE A 136 8.61 5.42 9.27
N GLY A 137 8.89 6.68 8.95
CA GLY A 137 10.23 7.26 9.11
C GLY A 137 11.27 6.67 8.16
N ILE A 138 10.83 6.07 7.05
CA ILE A 138 11.68 5.45 6.03
C ILE A 138 11.74 6.39 4.83
N LYS A 139 12.95 6.65 4.32
CA LYS A 139 13.18 7.47 3.13
C LYS A 139 13.72 6.59 2.00
N ARG A 140 13.38 6.94 0.77
CA ARG A 140 13.99 6.35 -0.43
C ARG A 140 15.40 6.86 -0.66
#